data_AF-A0A7S1ZW67-F1
#
_entry.id   AF-A0A7S1ZW67-F1
#
_cell.length_a   1.000
_cell.length_b   1.000
_cell.length_c   1.000
_cell.angle_alpha   90.00
_cell.angle_beta   90.00
_cell.angle_gamma   90.00
#
_symmetry.space_group_name_H-M   'P 1'
#
loop_
_entity.id
_entity.type
_entity.pdbx_description
1 polymer ?
#
loop_
_entity_poly.entity_id
_entity_poly.type
_entity_poly.pdbx_seq_one_letter_code
_entity_poly.pdbx_strand_id
1 'polypeptide(L)'
;MCKGSKRQSVGFQYSISDGAAPSRGPHKKTVSFSDVNIRHYPMTLGDNPSCRSGPPVQIGWTYTEAPPVCMESFEQYRNNRKDMTLSVESRWEILESGAGCSTKQVLNAQMEIAKIRKKREQSLKATPAERVEKIFSKAR
;
A
#
# COMPACT_ATOMS: atom_id res chain seq x y z
N MET A 1 -11.51 -16.09 -20.15
CA MET A 1 -12.76 -16.48 -19.44
C MET A 1 -12.46 -17.68 -18.55
N CYS A 2 -12.15 -17.45 -17.28
CA CYS A 2 -12.04 -18.54 -16.31
C CYS A 2 -13.43 -19.13 -16.08
N LYS A 3 -13.57 -20.42 -16.38
CA LYS A 3 -14.80 -21.16 -16.09
C LYS A 3 -14.90 -21.28 -14.58
N GLY A 4 -15.87 -20.59 -13.99
CA GLY A 4 -16.10 -20.59 -12.55
C GLY A 4 -16.25 -22.01 -12.03
N SER A 5 -15.37 -22.40 -11.11
CA SER A 5 -15.53 -23.62 -10.33
C SER A 5 -16.65 -23.36 -9.32
N LYS A 6 -17.75 -24.09 -9.45
CA LYS A 6 -18.90 -23.94 -8.54
C LYS A 6 -18.47 -24.35 -7.13
N ARG A 7 -18.21 -23.37 -6.24
CA ARG A 7 -18.19 -23.62 -4.80
C ARG A 7 -19.54 -24.21 -4.39
N GLN A 8 -19.54 -25.45 -3.94
CA GLN A 8 -20.72 -26.09 -3.35
C GLN A 8 -21.04 -25.36 -2.04
N SER A 9 -22.12 -24.58 -2.06
CA SER A 9 -22.78 -24.12 -0.84
C SER A 9 -23.41 -25.33 -0.16
N VAL A 10 -22.89 -25.72 1.01
CA VAL A 10 -23.58 -26.65 1.90
C VAL A 10 -24.85 -25.97 2.41
N GLY A 11 -25.97 -26.26 1.75
CA GLY A 11 -27.30 -25.79 2.10
C GLY A 11 -28.07 -26.91 2.82
N PHE A 12 -28.53 -26.61 4.02
CA PHE A 12 -29.45 -27.41 4.82
C PHE A 12 -30.71 -27.73 4.00
N GLN A 13 -31.07 -29.01 3.88
CA GLN A 13 -32.22 -29.46 3.11
C GLN A 13 -33.51 -29.33 3.93
N TYR A 14 -34.56 -28.79 3.31
CA TYR A 14 -35.92 -29.17 3.63
C TYR A 14 -36.67 -29.43 2.32
N SER A 15 -37.34 -30.58 2.27
CA SER A 15 -38.19 -31.07 1.19
C SER A 15 -39.59 -30.48 1.30
N ILE A 16 -40.22 -30.18 0.17
CA ILE A 16 -41.66 -30.31 -0.11
C ILE A 16 -41.84 -30.29 -1.63
N SER A 17 -42.66 -31.22 -2.13
CA SER A 17 -42.98 -31.47 -3.53
C SER A 17 -44.06 -30.52 -4.08
N ASP A 18 -43.97 -30.26 -5.38
CA ASP A 18 -45.04 -30.37 -6.40
C ASP A 18 -45.03 -29.26 -7.45
N GLY A 19 -45.34 -29.67 -8.69
CA GLY A 19 -44.93 -29.04 -9.94
C GLY A 19 -45.47 -27.63 -10.21
N ALA A 20 -44.58 -26.78 -10.72
CA ALA A 20 -44.90 -25.57 -11.47
C ALA A 20 -43.70 -25.20 -12.37
N ALA A 21 -43.99 -24.61 -13.54
CA ALA A 21 -43.00 -24.10 -14.50
C ALA A 21 -41.91 -23.25 -13.80
N PRO A 22 -40.66 -23.17 -14.32
CA PRO A 22 -39.58 -22.46 -13.64
C PRO A 22 -39.90 -20.95 -13.65
N SER A 23 -40.65 -20.50 -12.65
CA SER A 23 -40.65 -19.11 -12.26
C SER A 23 -39.20 -18.80 -11.90
N ARG A 24 -38.61 -17.83 -12.58
CA ARG A 24 -37.30 -17.30 -12.19
C ARG A 24 -37.53 -16.66 -10.81
N GLY A 25 -37.40 -17.48 -9.77
CA GLY A 25 -37.51 -17.03 -8.38
C GLY A 25 -36.59 -15.84 -8.17
N PRO A 26 -36.89 -14.97 -7.19
CA PRO A 26 -36.13 -13.74 -6.99
C PRO A 26 -34.64 -14.09 -6.91
N HIS A 27 -33.89 -13.68 -7.94
CA HIS A 27 -32.45 -13.92 -7.97
C HIS A 27 -31.88 -13.30 -6.70
N LYS A 28 -31.38 -14.15 -5.81
CA LYS A 28 -30.69 -13.69 -4.60
C LYS A 28 -29.57 -12.80 -5.09
N LYS A 29 -29.61 -11.51 -4.74
CA LYS A 29 -28.58 -10.56 -5.10
C LYS A 29 -27.31 -11.00 -4.39
N THR A 30 -26.35 -11.50 -5.15
CA THR A 30 -25.05 -11.93 -4.64
C THR A 30 -23.96 -11.07 -5.26
N VAL A 31 -22.97 -10.69 -4.45
CA VAL A 31 -21.76 -10.00 -4.91
C VAL A 31 -20.71 -11.07 -5.22
N SER A 32 -20.06 -10.94 -6.37
CA SER A 32 -18.93 -11.77 -6.77
C SER A 32 -17.80 -10.90 -7.31
N PHE A 33 -16.58 -11.43 -7.24
CA PHE A 33 -15.36 -10.82 -7.77
C PHE A 33 -14.80 -11.74 -8.85
N SER A 34 -14.31 -11.18 -9.96
CA SER A 34 -13.79 -11.96 -11.09
C SER A 34 -12.26 -12.05 -11.06
N ASP A 35 -11.60 -10.97 -11.46
CA ASP A 35 -10.17 -10.93 -11.75
C ASP A 35 -9.49 -9.88 -10.87
N VAL A 36 -8.22 -10.14 -10.60
CA VAL A 36 -7.31 -9.27 -9.86
C VAL A 36 -6.39 -8.60 -10.86
N ASN A 37 -6.47 -7.27 -10.93
CA ASN A 37 -5.55 -6.45 -11.71
C ASN A 37 -4.43 -5.96 -10.79
N ILE A 38 -3.17 -6.27 -11.13
CA ILE A 38 -2.01 -5.95 -10.29
C ILE A 38 -1.18 -4.86 -10.97
N ARG A 39 -0.86 -3.81 -10.21
CA ARG A 39 0.03 -2.72 -10.62
C ARG A 39 1.35 -2.80 -9.85
N HIS A 40 2.45 -2.73 -10.57
CA HIS A 40 3.80 -2.65 -10.02
C HIS A 40 4.30 -1.21 -10.09
N TYR A 41 4.54 -0.63 -8.93
CA TYR A 41 5.15 0.70 -8.80
C TYR A 41 6.64 0.54 -8.46
N PRO A 42 7.52 1.36 -9.05
CA PRO A 42 8.93 1.35 -8.68
C PRO A 42 9.08 1.89 -7.26
N MET A 43 10.04 1.34 -6.53
CA MET A 43 10.47 1.88 -5.25
C MET A 43 11.53 2.96 -5.50
N THR A 44 11.37 4.13 -4.92
CA THR A 44 12.23 5.30 -5.13
C THR A 44 12.66 5.93 -3.80
N LEU A 45 13.62 6.86 -3.86
CA LEU A 45 14.08 7.60 -2.68
C LEU A 45 12.96 8.47 -2.13
N GLY A 46 12.64 8.30 -0.84
CA GLY A 46 11.58 9.03 -0.16
C GLY A 46 12.04 10.27 0.61
N ASP A 47 11.11 10.90 1.31
CA ASP A 47 11.33 12.06 2.17
C ASP A 47 10.72 11.91 3.59
N ASN A 48 10.24 10.71 3.93
CA ASN A 48 9.54 10.43 5.19
C ASN A 48 10.45 10.65 6.42
N PRO A 49 10.20 11.68 7.25
CA PRO A 49 11.05 12.00 8.39
C PRO A 49 10.87 11.06 9.59
N SER A 50 9.88 10.16 9.53
CA SER A 50 9.61 9.18 10.58
C SER A 50 10.50 7.93 10.49
N CYS A 51 11.32 7.81 9.44
CA CYS A 51 12.34 6.76 9.37
C CYS A 51 13.35 6.94 10.52
N ARG A 52 13.38 5.96 11.44
CA ARG A 52 14.26 5.98 12.61
C ARG A 52 15.74 5.89 12.21
N SER A 53 16.05 5.01 11.27
CA SER A 53 17.39 4.73 10.74
C SER A 53 17.33 4.44 9.25
N GLY A 54 18.45 4.60 8.55
CA GLY A 54 18.57 4.29 7.13
C GLY A 54 17.75 5.21 6.21
N PRO A 55 17.83 4.98 4.89
CA PRO A 55 17.24 5.88 3.91
C PRO A 55 15.73 5.68 3.75
N PRO A 56 14.95 6.75 3.61
CA PRO A 56 13.52 6.63 3.32
C PRO A 56 13.31 6.00 1.93
N VAL A 57 12.35 5.10 1.82
CA VAL A 57 11.87 4.58 0.53
C VAL A 57 10.41 4.96 0.36
N GLN A 58 9.98 5.17 -0.88
CA GLN A 58 8.60 5.44 -1.26
C GLN A 58 8.23 4.72 -2.55
N ILE A 59 6.95 4.70 -2.87
CA ILE A 59 6.46 4.26 -4.17
C ILE A 59 6.50 5.43 -5.16
N GLY A 60 6.94 5.16 -6.38
CA GLY A 60 6.89 6.12 -7.49
C GLY A 60 5.47 6.27 -8.04
N TRP A 61 5.33 7.20 -9.00
CA TRP A 61 4.03 7.51 -9.62
C TRP A 61 3.72 6.64 -10.83
N THR A 62 4.73 6.23 -11.57
CA THR A 62 4.58 5.39 -12.76
C THR A 62 4.34 3.94 -12.35
N TYR A 63 3.53 3.21 -13.11
CA TYR A 63 3.29 1.79 -12.87
C TYR A 63 3.37 0.99 -14.16
N THR A 64 3.63 -0.30 -14.01
CA THR A 64 3.39 -1.30 -15.03
C THR A 64 2.25 -2.21 -14.58
N GLU A 65 1.37 -2.61 -15.51
CA GLU A 65 0.28 -3.54 -15.21
C GLU A 65 0.71 -4.96 -15.54
N ALA A 66 0.45 -5.87 -14.61
CA ALA A 66 0.53 -7.30 -14.85
C ALA A 66 -0.74 -7.78 -15.56
N PRO A 67 -0.68 -8.91 -16.30
CA PRO A 67 -1.87 -9.54 -16.84
C PRO A 67 -2.90 -9.85 -15.72
N PRO A 68 -4.21 -9.69 -15.99
CA PRO A 68 -5.25 -10.02 -15.02
C PRO A 68 -5.15 -11.48 -14.57
N VAL A 69 -5.26 -11.71 -13.26
CA VAL A 69 -5.21 -13.05 -12.66
C VAL A 69 -6.57 -13.39 -12.07
N CYS A 70 -7.05 -14.61 -12.30
CA CYS A 70 -8.29 -15.09 -11.69
C CYS A 70 -8.21 -15.01 -10.17
N MET A 71 -9.27 -14.51 -9.52
CA MET A 71 -9.34 -14.36 -8.07
C MET A 71 -9.01 -15.66 -7.31
N GLU A 72 -9.54 -16.79 -7.76
CA GLU A 72 -9.31 -18.09 -7.10
C GLU A 72 -7.83 -18.49 -7.15
N SER A 73 -7.17 -18.29 -8.29
CA SER A 73 -5.75 -18.57 -8.44
C SER A 73 -4.92 -17.60 -7.60
N PHE A 74 -5.26 -16.31 -7.59
CA PHE A 74 -4.55 -15.32 -6.80
C PHE A 74 -4.56 -15.66 -5.31
N GLU A 75 -5.72 -15.99 -4.74
CA GLU A 75 -5.85 -16.33 -3.32
C GLU A 75 -5.12 -17.63 -2.93
N GLN A 76 -4.95 -18.60 -3.84
CA GLN A 76 -4.17 -19.81 -3.57
C GLN A 76 -2.68 -19.51 -3.33
N TYR A 77 -2.12 -18.54 -4.06
CA TYR A 77 -0.70 -18.18 -3.96
C TYR A 77 -0.46 -16.96 -3.06
N ARG A 78 -1.53 -16.31 -2.60
CA ARG A 78 -1.44 -15.14 -1.73
C ARG A 78 -0.88 -15.55 -0.38
N ASN A 79 0.42 -15.32 -0.19
CA ASN A 79 1.06 -15.54 1.09
C ASN A 79 0.58 -14.50 2.11
N ASN A 80 0.10 -14.95 3.27
CA ASN A 80 -0.24 -14.09 4.41
C ASN A 80 1.05 -13.58 5.08
N ARG A 81 1.78 -12.70 4.39
CA ARG A 81 2.98 -12.08 4.96
C ARG A 81 2.57 -11.23 6.17
N LYS A 82 3.05 -11.64 7.34
CA LYS A 82 2.85 -10.91 8.60
C LYS A 82 3.84 -9.76 8.80
N ASP A 83 4.98 -9.81 8.11
CA ASP A 83 5.99 -8.77 8.17
C ASP A 83 5.99 -7.94 6.89
N MET A 84 5.50 -6.70 7.04
CA MET A 84 5.42 -5.70 5.99
C MET A 84 6.48 -4.61 6.18
N THR A 85 7.48 -4.87 7.04
CA THR A 85 8.57 -3.93 7.27
C THR A 85 9.77 -4.26 6.41
N LEU A 86 10.48 -3.22 5.97
CA LEU A 86 11.74 -3.36 5.24
C LEU A 86 12.90 -3.08 6.19
N SER A 87 13.91 -3.94 6.18
CA SER A 87 15.15 -3.70 6.92
C SER A 87 15.89 -2.47 6.37
N VAL A 88 16.92 -2.02 7.10
CA VAL A 88 17.77 -0.91 6.63
C VAL A 88 18.52 -1.34 5.37
N GLU A 89 19.04 -2.56 5.38
CA GLU A 89 19.84 -3.17 4.32
C GLU A 89 19.02 -3.32 3.04
N SER A 90 17.80 -3.87 3.14
CA SER A 90 16.91 -4.00 1.98
C SER A 90 16.54 -2.65 1.38
N ARG A 91 16.37 -1.61 2.20
CA ARG A 91 16.11 -0.26 1.68
C ARG A 91 17.32 0.32 0.93
N TRP A 92 18.54 0.07 1.39
CA TRP A 92 19.74 0.46 0.66
C TRP A 92 19.84 -0.27 -0.68
N GLU A 93 19.68 -1.59 -0.68
CA GLU A 93 19.72 -2.41 -1.89
C GLU A 93 18.67 -1.98 -2.92
N ILE A 94 17.44 -1.72 -2.46
CA ILE A 94 16.35 -1.21 -3.32
C ILE A 94 16.74 0.12 -3.97
N LEU A 95 17.37 1.03 -3.23
CA LEU A 95 17.70 2.36 -3.74
C LEU A 95 18.91 2.34 -4.66
N GLU A 96 19.94 1.60 -4.30
CA GLU A 96 21.19 1.51 -5.08
C GLU A 96 20.99 0.68 -6.33
N SER A 97 20.61 -0.59 -6.18
CA SER A 97 20.46 -1.53 -7.30
C SER A 97 19.15 -1.33 -8.06
N GLY A 98 18.05 -1.04 -7.35
CA GLY A 98 16.73 -0.93 -7.96
C GLY A 98 16.43 0.44 -8.56
N ALA A 99 16.73 1.51 -7.83
CA ALA A 99 16.44 2.89 -8.26
C ALA A 99 17.65 3.62 -8.86
N GLY A 100 18.84 3.02 -8.86
CA GLY A 100 20.06 3.65 -9.39
C GLY A 100 20.49 4.90 -8.61
N CYS A 101 20.09 5.03 -7.34
CA CYS A 101 20.43 6.19 -6.52
C CYS A 101 21.89 6.10 -6.07
N SER A 102 22.66 7.16 -6.34
CA SER A 102 24.01 7.29 -5.78
C SER A 102 23.97 7.41 -4.26
N THR A 103 25.02 6.91 -3.59
CA THR A 103 25.20 7.06 -2.14
C THR A 103 25.05 8.52 -1.70
N LYS A 104 25.58 9.47 -2.49
CA LYS A 104 25.46 10.90 -2.22
C LYS A 104 24.01 11.39 -2.18
N GLN A 105 23.17 10.98 -3.14
CA GLN A 105 21.76 11.34 -3.16
C GLN A 105 21.03 10.79 -1.93
N VAL A 106 21.32 9.54 -1.58
CA VAL A 106 20.73 8.88 -0.42
C VAL A 106 21.10 9.59 0.88
N LEU A 107 22.38 9.92 1.07
CA LEU A 107 22.86 10.67 2.23
C LEU A 107 22.23 12.07 2.33
N ASN A 108 22.10 12.77 1.20
CA ASN A 108 21.44 14.08 1.18
C ASN A 108 19.98 14.00 1.65
N ALA A 109 19.23 13.00 1.20
CA ALA A 109 17.85 12.80 1.66
C ALA A 109 17.77 12.52 3.17
N GLN A 110 18.70 11.73 3.71
CA GLN A 110 18.79 11.49 5.16
C GLN A 110 19.09 12.79 5.93
N MET A 111 19.97 13.65 5.41
CA MET A 111 20.26 14.95 6.01
C MET A 111 19.02 15.87 6.01
N GLU A 112 18.26 15.90 4.92
CA GLU A 112 17.01 16.69 4.86
C GLU A 112 15.98 16.19 5.86
N ILE A 113 15.82 14.87 6.00
CA ILE A 113 14.98 14.27 7.04
C ILE A 113 15.43 14.70 8.43
N ALA A 114 16.74 14.64 8.72
CA ALA A 114 17.26 15.06 10.01
C ALA A 114 16.96 16.54 10.30
N LYS A 115 17.05 17.41 9.29
CA LYS A 115 16.65 18.82 9.39
C LYS A 115 15.15 18.95 9.70
N ILE A 116 14.30 18.19 9.01
CA ILE A 116 12.85 18.21 9.25
C ILE A 116 12.53 17.75 10.69
N ARG A 117 13.16 16.68 11.16
CA ARG A 117 13.00 16.17 12.53
C ARG A 117 13.38 17.23 13.56
N LYS A 118 14.54 17.87 13.40
CA LYS A 118 15.00 18.94 14.30
C LYS A 118 14.02 20.13 14.31
N LYS A 119 13.52 20.54 13.14
CA LYS A 119 12.51 21.60 13.03
C LYS A 119 11.21 21.24 13.74
N ARG A 120 10.75 19.99 13.62
CA ARG A 120 9.55 19.49 14.32
C ARG A 120 9.75 19.50 15.84
N GLU A 121 10.90 19.04 16.32
CA GLU A 121 11.24 19.05 17.75
C GLU A 121 11.26 20.49 18.30
N GLN A 122 11.88 21.43 17.59
CA GLN A 122 11.87 22.84 17.96
C GLN A 122 10.45 23.41 17.99
N SER A 123 9.61 23.07 17.01
CA SER A 123 8.22 23.54 16.97
C SER A 123 7.38 23.01 18.14
N LEU A 124 7.65 21.79 18.60
CA LEU A 124 6.97 21.20 19.76
C LEU A 124 7.39 21.88 21.06
N LYS A 125 8.68 22.21 21.22
CA LYS A 125 9.22 22.89 22.41
C LYS A 125 8.93 24.40 22.43
N ALA A 126 8.66 25.01 21.27
CA ALA A 126 8.46 26.44 21.16
C ALA A 126 7.21 26.91 21.94
N THR A 127 7.42 27.91 22.79
CA THR A 127 6.37 28.61 23.54
C THR A 127 5.49 29.45 22.60
N PRO A 128 4.27 29.84 23.03
CA PRO A 128 3.42 30.73 22.23
C PRO A 128 4.10 32.04 21.81
N ALA A 129 4.89 32.66 22.69
CA ALA A 129 5.59 33.91 22.39
C ALA A 129 6.64 33.74 21.28
N GLU A 130 7.47 32.70 21.35
CA GLU A 130 8.48 32.40 20.32
C GLU A 130 7.84 32.08 18.96
N ARG A 131 6.64 31.45 18.95
CA ARG A 131 5.89 31.20 17.71
C ARG A 131 5.45 32.50 17.06
N VAL A 132 4.98 33.47 17.86
CA VAL A 132 4.55 34.78 17.38
C VAL A 132 5.73 35.57 16.80
N GLU A 133 6.88 35.63 17.48
CA GLU A 133 8.10 36.27 16.93
C GLU A 133 8.54 35.65 15.60
N LYS A 134 8.44 34.33 15.48
CA LYS A 134 8.79 33.61 14.25
C LYS A 134 7.85 33.93 13.08
N ILE A 135 6.60 34.31 13.35
CA ILE A 135 5.65 34.76 12.33
C ILE A 135 6.03 36.18 11.88
N PHE A 136 6.23 37.10 12.83
CA PHE A 136 6.59 38.49 12.52
C PHE A 136 7.91 38.62 11.76
N SER A 137 8.93 37.83 12.13
CA SER A 137 10.22 37.83 11.43
C SER A 137 10.16 37.31 9.99
N LYS A 138 9.16 36.49 9.65
CA LYS A 138 8.98 35.91 8.30
C LYS A 138 8.08 36.75 7.39
N ALA A 139 7.33 37.69 7.97
CA ALA A 139 6.46 38.63 7.26
C ALA A 139 7.17 39.94 6.86
N ARG A 140 8.43 40.09 7.25
CA ARG A 140 9.31 41.20 6.90
C ARG A 140 10.24 40.80 5.75
#